data_AF-A0A7V9PBU8-F1
#
_entry.id   AF-A0A7V9PBU8-F1
#
_cell.length_a   1.000
_cell.length_b   1.000
_cell.length_c   1.000
_cell.angle_alpha   90.00
_cell.angle_beta   90.00
_cell.angle_gamma   90.00
#
_symmetry.space_group_name_H-M   'P 1'
#
loop_
_entity.id
_entity.type
_entity.pdbx_description
1 polymer ?
#
loop_
_entity_poly.entity_id
_entity_poly.type
_entity_poly.pdbx_seq_one_letter_code
_entity_poly.pdbx_strand_id
1 'polypeptide(L)'
;MTRRFRFINSLFLIALVFTTLARADEGLPSWLKQAAATSAPAFAKDVQAVVLHKEQQVTLDASGKLVTIDNYAVRILTREGR
;
A
#
# COMPACT_ATOMS: atom_id res chain seq x y z
N MET A 1 42.64 -4.76 26.73
CA MET A 1 42.46 -4.38 25.29
C MET A 1 41.13 -4.94 24.75
N THR A 2 40.00 -4.78 25.46
CA THR A 2 38.73 -5.50 25.17
C THR A 2 37.47 -4.61 25.12
N ARG A 3 37.58 -3.32 25.48
CA ARG A 3 36.43 -2.39 25.48
C ARG A 3 36.15 -1.75 24.12
N ARG A 4 37.19 -1.42 23.34
CA ARG A 4 37.06 -0.83 21.99
C ARG A 4 36.42 -1.79 20.97
N PHE A 5 36.65 -3.08 21.13
CA PHE A 5 36.07 -4.13 20.27
C PHE A 5 34.55 -4.32 20.52
N ARG A 6 34.09 -4.14 21.77
CA ARG A 6 32.65 -4.19 22.11
C ARG A 6 31.87 -3.00 21.55
N PHE A 7 32.49 -1.81 21.50
CA PHE A 7 31.89 -0.62 20.89
C PHE A 7 31.74 -0.74 19.37
N ILE A 8 32.74 -1.27 18.67
CA ILE A 8 32.65 -1.50 17.22
C ILE A 8 31.57 -2.54 16.91
N ASN A 9 31.47 -3.62 17.71
CA ASN A 9 30.46 -4.65 17.52
C ASN A 9 29.03 -4.17 17.83
N SER A 10 28.85 -3.29 18.83
CA SER A 10 27.56 -2.63 19.10
C SER A 10 27.17 -1.63 18.01
N LEU A 11 28.13 -0.90 17.43
CA LEU A 11 27.86 0.02 16.33
C LEU A 11 27.41 -0.73 15.07
N PHE A 12 28.01 -1.90 14.83
CA PHE A 12 27.63 -2.78 13.71
C PHE A 12 26.22 -3.37 13.89
N LEU A 13 25.83 -3.72 15.13
CA LEU A 13 24.48 -4.19 15.45
C LEU A 13 23.40 -3.10 15.27
N ILE A 14 23.69 -1.85 15.58
CA ILE A 14 22.75 -0.72 15.35
C ILE A 14 22.61 -0.44 13.85
N ALA A 15 23.69 -0.51 13.07
CA ALA A 15 23.63 -0.33 11.62
C ALA A 15 22.78 -1.40 10.91
N LEU A 16 22.74 -2.64 11.43
CA LEU A 16 21.94 -3.72 10.86
C LEU A 16 20.43 -3.58 11.09
N VAL A 17 20.00 -2.82 12.11
CA VAL A 17 18.58 -2.58 12.39
C VAL A 17 17.96 -1.58 11.40
N PHE A 18 18.75 -0.67 10.83
CA PHE A 18 18.24 0.37 9.91
C PHE A 18 17.95 -0.13 8.49
N THR A 19 18.46 -1.29 8.08
CA THR A 19 18.27 -1.80 6.71
C THR A 19 16.94 -2.52 6.49
N THR A 20 16.13 -2.74 7.53
CA THR A 20 14.84 -3.45 7.42
C THR A 20 13.63 -2.54 7.20
N LEU A 21 13.84 -1.22 7.06
CA LEU A 21 12.81 -0.29 6.59
C LEU A 21 12.62 -0.36 5.06
N ALA A 22 12.54 -1.57 4.51
CA ALA A 22 12.06 -1.77 3.15
C ALA A 22 10.57 -1.39 3.14
N ARG A 23 10.27 -0.19 2.65
CA ARG A 23 8.90 0.31 2.54
C ARG A 23 8.20 -0.55 1.50
N ALA A 24 7.16 -1.28 1.91
CA ALA A 24 6.26 -2.08 1.03
C ALA A 24 5.48 -1.24 -0.02
N ASP A 25 5.91 0.00 -0.23
CA ASP A 25 5.27 1.04 -1.01
C ASP A 25 5.83 1.07 -2.45
N GLU A 26 7.03 0.54 -2.69
CA GLU A 26 7.70 0.60 -4.01
C GLU A 26 6.98 -0.18 -5.13
N GLY A 27 6.10 -1.13 -4.80
CA GLY A 27 5.36 -1.94 -5.77
C GLY A 27 3.92 -1.52 -6.04
N LEU A 28 3.41 -0.48 -5.37
CA LEU A 28 2.01 -0.07 -5.52
C LEU A 28 1.85 0.91 -6.70
N PRO A 29 0.86 0.72 -7.58
CA PRO A 29 0.53 1.68 -8.62
C PRO A 29 0.27 3.07 -8.04
N SER A 30 0.71 4.12 -8.74
CA SER A 30 0.56 5.51 -8.29
C SER A 30 -0.89 5.88 -8.01
N TRP A 31 -1.83 5.43 -8.85
CA TRP A 31 -3.27 5.65 -8.69
C TRP A 31 -3.80 5.11 -7.35
N LEU A 32 -3.28 3.96 -6.91
CA LEU A 32 -3.72 3.32 -5.67
C LEU A 32 -3.25 4.09 -4.44
N LYS A 33 -2.02 4.61 -4.48
CA LYS A 33 -1.49 5.47 -3.40
C LYS A 33 -2.29 6.77 -3.29
N GLN A 34 -2.65 7.37 -4.43
CA GLN A 34 -3.47 8.57 -4.46
C GLN A 34 -4.88 8.30 -3.91
N ALA A 35 -5.51 7.20 -4.31
CA ALA A 35 -6.81 6.80 -3.79
C ALA A 35 -6.78 6.50 -2.28
N ALA A 36 -5.71 5.88 -1.78
CA ALA A 36 -5.53 5.63 -0.35
C ALA A 36 -5.37 6.92 0.47
N ALA A 37 -4.77 7.96 -0.11
CA ALA A 37 -4.61 9.26 0.52
C ALA A 37 -5.92 10.08 0.59
N THR A 38 -6.94 9.71 -0.19
CA THR A 38 -8.25 10.37 -0.15
C THR A 38 -8.92 10.14 1.20
N SER A 39 -9.34 11.21 1.88
CA SER A 39 -10.16 11.09 3.09
C SER A 39 -11.58 10.63 2.73
N ALA A 40 -12.11 9.68 3.49
CA ALA A 40 -13.51 9.29 3.34
C ALA A 40 -14.36 10.32 4.11
N PRO A 41 -15.48 10.81 3.55
CA PRO A 41 -16.47 11.55 4.31
C PRO A 41 -16.90 10.81 5.58
N ALA A 42 -17.39 11.52 6.58
CA ALA A 42 -17.95 10.89 7.78
C ALA A 42 -19.26 10.18 7.41
N PHE A 43 -19.21 8.86 7.33
CA PHE A 43 -20.38 8.02 7.11
C PHE A 43 -20.96 7.56 8.46
N ALA A 44 -22.26 7.25 8.48
CA ALA A 44 -22.90 6.66 9.65
C ALA A 44 -22.32 5.27 9.96
N LYS A 45 -22.45 4.83 11.22
CA LYS A 45 -21.78 3.62 11.74
C LYS A 45 -22.24 2.31 11.10
N ASP A 46 -23.34 2.36 10.35
CA ASP A 46 -23.93 1.26 9.58
C ASP A 46 -23.24 1.04 8.22
N VAL A 47 -22.43 2.00 7.76
CA VAL A 47 -21.69 1.88 6.49
C VAL A 47 -20.40 1.08 6.71
N GLN A 48 -20.35 -0.12 6.15
CA GLN A 48 -19.26 -1.07 6.39
C GLN A 48 -18.00 -0.77 5.56
N ALA A 49 -18.16 -0.30 4.33
CA ALA A 49 -17.07 0.01 3.41
C ALA A 49 -17.49 1.05 2.38
N VAL A 50 -16.51 1.76 1.81
CA VAL A 50 -16.73 2.79 0.80
C VAL A 50 -15.74 2.67 -0.34
N VAL A 51 -16.20 2.88 -1.57
CA VAL A 51 -15.35 2.93 -2.76
C VAL A 51 -14.77 4.34 -2.89
N LEU A 52 -13.45 4.45 -2.79
CA LEU A 52 -12.72 5.71 -2.94
C LEU A 52 -12.31 5.98 -4.38
N HIS A 53 -12.12 4.92 -5.16
CA HIS A 53 -11.73 5.02 -6.56
C HIS A 53 -12.35 3.88 -7.35
N LYS A 54 -12.83 4.21 -8.55
CA LYS A 54 -13.34 3.27 -9.55
C LYS A 54 -12.82 3.71 -10.91
N GLU A 55 -12.03 2.86 -11.54
CA GLU A 55 -11.49 3.06 -12.87
C GLU A 55 -11.77 1.80 -13.70
N GLN A 56 -12.08 1.99 -14.97
CA GLN A 56 -12.26 0.91 -15.94
C GLN A 56 -11.40 1.21 -17.17
N GLN A 57 -10.49 0.29 -17.48
CA GLN A 57 -9.67 0.35 -18.69
C GLN A 57 -10.18 -0.69 -19.69
N VAL A 58 -10.58 -0.23 -20.87
CA VAL A 58 -10.99 -1.10 -21.98
C VAL A 58 -9.96 -0.97 -23.10
N THR A 59 -9.39 -2.09 -23.51
CA THR A 59 -8.39 -2.16 -24.57
C THR A 59 -8.83 -3.18 -25.61
N LEU A 60 -8.88 -2.78 -26.87
CA LEU A 60 -9.04 -3.70 -27.99
C LEU A 60 -7.65 -4.01 -28.55
N ASP A 61 -7.25 -5.28 -28.54
CA ASP A 61 -5.97 -5.68 -29.11
C ASP A 61 -6.06 -5.89 -30.63
N ALA A 62 -4.91 -6.00 -31.29
CA ALA A 62 -4.82 -6.19 -32.74
C ALA A 62 -5.39 -7.55 -33.22
N SER A 63 -5.63 -8.50 -32.31
CA SER A 63 -6.31 -9.75 -32.62
C SER A 63 -7.84 -9.63 -32.59
N GLY A 64 -8.36 -8.46 -32.21
CA GLY A 64 -9.79 -8.20 -32.06
C GLY A 64 -10.34 -8.63 -30.70
N LYS A 65 -9.48 -9.00 -29.74
CA LYS A 65 -9.91 -9.35 -28.39
C LYS A 65 -10.06 -8.08 -27.55
N LEU A 66 -11.23 -7.96 -26.92
CA LEU A 66 -11.50 -6.93 -25.94
C LEU A 66 -10.97 -7.37 -24.57
N VAL A 67 -10.14 -6.54 -23.95
CA VAL A 67 -9.65 -6.70 -22.58
C VAL A 67 -10.23 -5.56 -21.75
N THR A 68 -10.95 -5.92 -20.69
CA THR A 68 -11.48 -4.96 -19.71
C THR A 68 -10.80 -5.21 -18.37
N ILE A 69 -10.29 -4.15 -17.76
CA ILE A 69 -9.67 -4.16 -16.43
C ILE A 69 -10.44 -3.18 -15.56
N ASP A 70 -11.06 -3.67 -14.49
CA ASP A 70 -11.75 -2.84 -13.51
C ASP A 70 -10.91 -2.72 -12.24
N ASN A 71 -10.51 -1.49 -11.91
CA ASN A 71 -9.73 -1.15 -10.73
C ASN A 71 -10.63 -0.48 -9.68
N TYR A 72 -10.59 -0.98 -8.44
CA TYR A 72 -11.32 -0.41 -7.31
C TYR A 72 -10.38 -0.17 -6.13
N ALA A 73 -10.48 1.01 -5.52
CA ALA A 73 -9.93 1.24 -4.18
C ALA A 73 -11.09 1.29 -3.18
N VAL A 74 -11.14 0.30 -2.28
CA VAL A 74 -12.19 0.19 -1.26
C VAL A 74 -11.58 0.44 0.12
N ARG A 75 -12.18 1.34 0.89
CA ARG A 75 -11.86 1.54 2.29
C ARG A 75 -12.91 0.86 3.15
N ILE A 76 -12.44 -0.09 3.94
CA ILE A 76 -13.25 -0.77 4.95
C ILE A 76 -13.29 0.11 6.19
N LEU A 77 -14.51 0.45 6.65
CA LEU A 77 -14.75 1.34 7.79
C LEU A 77 -15.02 0.56 9.08
N THR A 78 -15.54 -0.66 8.97
CA THR A 78 -15.86 -1.53 10.11
C THR A 78 -15.19 -2.89 9.97
N ARG A 79 -14.89 -3.56 11.10
CA ARG A 79 -14.27 -4.89 11.09
C ARG A 79 -15.10 -5.94 10.34
N GLU A 80 -16.43 -5.82 10.42
CA GLU A 80 -17.37 -6.72 9.72
C GLU A 80 -17.43 -6.51 8.21
N GLY A 81 -16.77 -5.45 7.70
CA GLY A 81 -16.72 -5.14 6.27
C GLY A 81 -15.53 -5.74 5.53
N ARG A 82 -14.75 -6.63 6.17
CA ARG A 82 -13.56 -7.28 5.59
C ARG A 82 -13.86 -8.68 5.10
#